data_AF-A0A6B3H9F3-F1
#
_entry.id   AF-A0A6B3H9F3-F1
#
_cell.length_a   1.000
_cell.length_b   1.000
_cell.length_c   1.000
_cell.angle_alpha   90.00
_cell.angle_beta   90.00
_cell.angle_gamma   90.00
#
_symmetry.space_group_name_H-M   'P 1'
#
loop_
_entity.id
_entity.type
_entity.pdbx_description
1 polymer ?
#
loop_
_entity_poly.entity_id
_entity_poly.type
_entity_poly.pdbx_seq_one_letter_code
_entity_poly.pdbx_strand_id
1 'polypeptide(L)'
;LPRDLPADRVLPYARRAEELGFDAVWVVEDLGFRGGIAQAAAVLASTDRTRVGIGLLPAGARNVAFAALEIASLAQLFPGRIDVTVGHGMPHWMRSVGQWPRSPLTFLREYVDALRPLLRGELVQLHGEYVRLDGVQLDRSALPDVVPDILAGVRGPKSLALSGEVADGTVLAEPVAPEYARAALGHISAERPHRLVAYNIASVDADPATA
;
A
#
# COMPACT_ATOMS: atom_id res chain seq x y z
N LEU A 1 2.71 8.62 8.63
CA LEU A 1 3.76 8.91 9.63
C LEU A 1 5.03 9.28 8.89
N PRO A 2 5.83 10.23 9.38
CA PRO A 2 7.17 10.45 8.86
C PRO A 2 7.97 9.14 8.92
N ARG A 3 8.63 8.77 7.81
CA ARG A 3 9.37 7.50 7.72
C ARG A 3 10.51 7.38 8.73
N ASP A 4 11.03 8.52 9.17
CA ASP A 4 12.15 8.72 10.08
C ASP A 4 11.72 9.03 11.52
N LEU A 5 10.41 9.06 11.81
CA LEU A 5 9.89 9.23 13.17
C LEU A 5 10.57 8.23 14.12
N PRO A 6 11.16 8.62 15.27
CA PRO A 6 11.82 7.69 16.18
C PRO A 6 10.93 6.50 16.58
N ALA A 7 11.52 5.32 16.74
CA ALA A 7 10.75 4.07 16.86
C ALA A 7 9.84 4.05 18.10
N ASP A 8 10.31 4.62 19.21
CA ASP A 8 9.58 4.80 20.47
C ASP A 8 8.41 5.79 20.33
N ARG A 9 8.38 6.61 19.29
CA ARG A 9 7.32 7.59 19.01
C ARG A 9 6.23 7.09 18.07
N VAL A 10 6.44 5.96 17.37
CA VAL A 10 5.47 5.42 16.40
C VAL A 10 4.13 5.09 17.06
N LEU A 11 4.12 4.30 18.13
CA LEU A 11 2.87 3.90 18.80
C LEU A 11 2.20 5.07 19.56
N PRO A 12 2.94 5.91 20.31
CA PRO A 12 2.36 7.13 20.90
C PRO A 12 1.74 8.05 19.85
N TYR A 13 2.37 8.21 18.68
CA TYR A 13 1.78 9.00 17.60
C TYR A 13 0.47 8.39 17.13
N ALA A 14 0.43 7.09 16.88
CA ALA A 14 -0.77 6.44 16.36
C ALA A 14 -1.95 6.51 17.34
N ARG A 15 -1.72 6.26 18.63
CA ARG A 15 -2.73 6.43 19.68
C ARG A 15 -3.21 7.88 19.76
N ARG A 16 -2.29 8.84 19.68
CA ARG A 16 -2.67 10.25 19.69
C ARG A 16 -3.51 10.64 18.48
N ALA A 17 -3.20 10.11 17.30
CA ALA A 17 -4.01 10.33 16.11
C ALA A 17 -5.43 9.75 16.29
N GLU A 18 -5.55 8.56 16.90
CA GLU A 18 -6.84 7.96 17.22
C GLU A 18 -7.66 8.78 18.23
N GLU A 19 -7.03 9.26 19.30
CA GLU A 19 -7.66 10.13 20.31
C GLU A 19 -8.18 11.44 19.71
N LEU A 20 -7.44 11.99 18.74
CA LEU A 20 -7.80 13.21 18.01
C LEU A 20 -8.88 12.96 16.95
N GLY A 21 -9.28 11.71 16.71
CA GLY A 21 -10.34 11.36 15.78
C GLY A 21 -9.90 11.22 14.32
N PHE A 22 -8.61 11.04 14.04
CA PHE A 22 -8.16 10.70 12.69
C PHE A 22 -8.57 9.26 12.32
N ASP A 23 -9.13 9.08 11.14
CA ASP A 23 -9.64 7.78 10.67
C ASP A 23 -8.54 6.76 10.41
N ALA A 24 -7.36 7.23 9.98
CA ALA A 24 -6.28 6.36 9.52
C ALA A 24 -4.88 6.90 9.84
N VAL A 25 -3.96 5.97 10.08
CA VAL A 25 -2.52 6.22 10.16
C VAL A 25 -1.82 5.45 9.07
N TRP A 26 -0.95 6.12 8.31
CA TRP A 26 -0.19 5.48 7.23
C TRP A 26 1.26 5.22 7.64
N VAL A 27 1.73 3.99 7.45
CA VAL A 27 3.13 3.59 7.60
C VAL A 27 3.76 3.36 6.22
N VAL A 28 5.08 3.41 6.13
CA VAL A 28 5.83 3.24 4.87
C VAL A 28 6.94 2.20 5.03
N GLU A 29 7.15 1.42 3.97
CA GLU A 29 8.30 0.51 3.83
C GLU A 29 9.31 1.12 2.86
N ASP A 30 10.36 1.72 3.41
CA ASP A 30 11.47 2.31 2.66
C ASP A 30 12.76 1.54 2.97
N LEU A 31 13.55 1.23 1.92
CA LEU A 31 14.84 0.57 2.08
C LEU A 31 15.79 1.45 2.90
N GLY A 32 16.36 0.88 3.96
CA GLY A 32 17.20 1.61 4.92
C GLY A 32 16.43 2.24 6.09
N PHE A 33 15.10 2.15 6.11
CA PHE A 33 14.25 2.59 7.22
C PHE A 33 13.62 1.39 7.94
N ARG A 34 12.31 1.21 7.84
CA ARG A 34 11.53 0.23 8.61
C ARG A 34 10.62 -0.60 7.70
N GLY A 35 10.27 -1.80 8.15
CA GLY A 35 9.33 -2.69 7.44
C GLY A 35 7.87 -2.25 7.59
N GLY A 36 7.11 -2.27 6.50
CA GLY A 36 5.72 -1.82 6.48
C GLY A 36 4.79 -2.75 7.26
N ILE A 37 4.87 -4.07 7.01
CA ILE A 37 4.05 -5.09 7.69
C ILE A 37 4.26 -5.05 9.22
N ALA A 38 5.51 -5.02 9.68
CA ALA A 38 5.83 -5.01 11.11
C ALA A 38 5.31 -3.73 11.81
N GLN A 39 5.48 -2.58 11.16
CA GLN A 39 4.92 -1.33 11.69
C GLN A 39 3.39 -1.36 11.71
N ALA A 40 2.76 -1.86 10.64
CA ALA A 40 1.31 -1.93 10.56
C ALA A 40 0.74 -2.84 11.67
N ALA A 41 1.30 -4.04 11.85
CA ALA A 41 0.92 -4.96 12.90
C ALA A 41 0.99 -4.31 14.29
N ALA A 42 2.12 -3.63 14.59
CA ALA A 42 2.32 -2.99 15.87
C ALA A 42 1.34 -1.83 16.12
N VAL A 43 1.08 -1.01 15.10
CA VAL A 43 0.11 0.09 15.20
C VAL A 43 -1.30 -0.44 15.41
N LEU A 44 -1.73 -1.42 14.60
CA LEU A 44 -3.04 -2.06 14.72
C LEU A 44 -3.26 -2.69 16.09
N ALA A 45 -2.26 -3.40 16.62
CA ALA A 45 -2.32 -3.99 17.97
C ALA A 45 -2.32 -2.95 19.10
N SER A 46 -1.94 -1.70 18.81
CA SER A 46 -1.82 -0.62 19.81
C SER A 46 -2.99 0.37 19.82
N THR A 47 -3.96 0.19 18.92
CA THR A 47 -5.11 1.09 18.66
C THR A 47 -6.38 0.27 18.46
N ASP A 48 -7.55 0.83 18.76
CA ASP A 48 -8.80 0.05 18.80
C ASP A 48 -9.66 0.19 17.52
N ARG A 49 -9.57 1.34 16.83
CA ARG A 49 -10.47 1.74 15.74
C ARG A 49 -9.73 2.23 14.50
N THR A 50 -8.57 2.87 14.67
CA THR A 50 -7.80 3.46 13.58
C THR A 50 -7.50 2.45 12.48
N ARG A 51 -7.77 2.81 11.22
CA ARG A 51 -7.29 2.05 10.06
C ARG A 51 -5.80 2.29 9.88
N VAL A 52 -5.08 1.29 9.39
CA VAL A 52 -3.66 1.41 9.07
C VAL A 52 -3.43 1.18 7.59
N GLY A 53 -2.95 2.23 6.93
CA GLY A 53 -2.53 2.14 5.54
C GLY A 53 -1.03 1.85 5.43
N ILE A 54 -0.65 1.00 4.48
CA ILE A 54 0.76 0.82 4.10
C ILE A 54 0.96 1.53 2.77
N GLY A 55 1.77 2.60 2.75
CA GLY A 55 2.05 3.41 1.57
C GLY A 55 3.55 3.52 1.33
N LEU A 56 4.23 2.53 0.74
CA LEU A 56 3.70 1.31 0.11
C LEU A 56 4.58 0.09 0.42
N LEU A 57 4.09 -1.11 0.13
CA LEU A 57 4.90 -2.35 0.08
C LEU A 57 5.62 -2.44 -1.27
N PRO A 58 6.97 -2.51 -1.30
CA PRO A 58 7.72 -2.65 -2.54
C PRO A 58 7.53 -4.05 -3.13
N ALA A 59 6.75 -4.14 -4.21
CA ALA A 59 6.38 -5.40 -4.86
C ALA A 59 7.61 -6.21 -5.28
N GLY A 60 8.68 -5.56 -5.75
CA GLY A 60 9.92 -6.23 -6.14
C GLY A 60 10.67 -6.91 -4.98
N ALA A 61 10.46 -6.48 -3.75
CA ALA A 61 11.11 -7.07 -2.57
C ALA A 61 10.32 -8.23 -1.96
N ARG A 62 9.07 -8.45 -2.40
CA ARG A 62 8.14 -9.39 -1.77
C ARG A 62 7.58 -10.33 -2.82
N ASN A 63 7.90 -11.63 -2.74
CA ASN A 63 7.17 -12.60 -3.54
C ASN A 63 5.66 -12.46 -3.27
N VAL A 64 4.85 -12.43 -4.33
CA VAL A 64 3.42 -12.07 -4.23
C VAL A 64 2.62 -13.05 -3.36
N ALA A 65 2.96 -14.33 -3.35
CA ALA A 65 2.28 -15.31 -2.51
C ALA A 65 2.58 -15.08 -1.03
N PHE A 66 3.84 -14.77 -0.69
CA PHE A 66 4.22 -14.43 0.67
C PHE A 66 3.69 -13.05 1.11
N ALA A 67 3.59 -12.08 0.20
CA ALA A 67 2.89 -10.83 0.47
C ALA A 67 1.41 -11.09 0.79
N ALA A 68 0.74 -11.96 0.03
CA ALA A 68 -0.65 -12.34 0.28
C ALA A 68 -0.81 -13.00 1.67
N LEU A 69 0.12 -13.86 2.09
CA LEU A 69 0.11 -14.47 3.43
C LEU A 69 0.15 -13.41 4.55
N GLU A 70 1.07 -12.46 4.46
CA GLU A 70 1.23 -11.39 5.45
C GLU A 70 0.00 -10.47 5.50
N ILE A 71 -0.51 -10.10 4.32
CA ILE A 71 -1.70 -9.23 4.22
C ILE A 71 -2.94 -9.94 4.75
N ALA A 72 -3.14 -11.21 4.40
CA ALA A 72 -4.25 -12.01 4.89
C ALA A 72 -4.20 -12.17 6.42
N SER A 73 -3.00 -12.42 6.97
CA SER A 73 -2.79 -12.52 8.43
C SER A 73 -3.16 -11.21 9.14
N LEU A 74 -2.72 -10.07 8.62
CA LEU A 74 -3.12 -8.77 9.17
C LEU A 74 -4.63 -8.54 9.07
N ALA A 75 -5.25 -8.89 7.95
CA ALA A 75 -6.69 -8.71 7.74
C ALA A 75 -7.54 -9.66 8.61
N GLN A 76 -7.05 -10.85 8.94
CA GLN A 76 -7.70 -11.75 9.90
C GLN A 76 -7.61 -11.22 11.33
N LEU A 77 -6.44 -10.72 11.73
CA LEU A 77 -6.24 -10.18 13.08
C LEU A 77 -6.96 -8.84 13.29
N PHE A 78 -7.09 -8.04 12.23
CA PHE A 78 -7.67 -6.71 12.27
C PHE A 78 -8.66 -6.47 11.11
N PRO A 79 -9.82 -7.16 11.09
CA PRO A 79 -10.77 -7.10 9.99
C PRO A 79 -11.23 -5.68 9.68
N GLY A 80 -11.18 -5.30 8.40
CA GLY A 80 -11.62 -3.99 7.92
C GLY A 80 -10.75 -2.81 8.37
N ARG A 81 -9.57 -3.05 8.97
CA ARG A 81 -8.69 -1.99 9.47
C ARG A 81 -7.39 -1.81 8.69
N ILE A 82 -7.21 -2.47 7.55
CA ILE A 82 -5.99 -2.33 6.75
C ILE A 82 -6.26 -1.85 5.33
N ASP A 83 -5.39 -0.96 4.84
CA ASP A 83 -5.31 -0.54 3.45
C ASP A 83 -3.89 -0.86 2.94
N VAL A 84 -3.77 -1.64 1.87
CA VAL A 84 -2.44 -2.06 1.39
C VAL A 84 -2.14 -1.46 0.04
N THR A 85 -1.08 -0.66 -0.02
CA THR A 85 -0.56 -0.14 -1.28
C THR A 85 0.61 -1.00 -1.74
N VAL A 86 0.61 -1.41 -3.00
CA VAL A 86 1.76 -2.04 -3.66
C VAL A 86 2.29 -1.14 -4.76
N GLY A 87 3.58 -1.24 -5.04
CA GLY A 87 4.22 -0.47 -6.12
C GLY A 87 5.65 -0.92 -6.35
N HIS A 88 6.31 -0.31 -7.32
CA HIS A 88 7.68 -0.71 -7.66
C HIS A 88 8.69 -0.44 -6.56
N GLY A 89 8.44 0.55 -5.70
CA GLY A 89 9.45 1.14 -4.83
C GLY A 89 10.33 2.15 -5.57
N MET A 90 11.28 2.76 -4.86
CA MET A 90 12.16 3.77 -5.45
C MET A 90 13.17 3.16 -6.42
N PRO A 91 13.28 3.65 -7.68
CA PRO A 91 14.10 2.99 -8.70
C PRO A 91 15.55 2.77 -8.31
N HIS A 92 16.17 3.73 -7.61
CA HIS A 92 17.56 3.62 -7.17
C HIS A 92 17.75 2.54 -6.09
N TRP A 93 16.86 2.47 -5.10
CA TRP A 93 16.89 1.43 -4.06
C TRP A 93 16.63 0.04 -4.61
N MET A 94 15.61 -0.11 -5.46
CA MET A 94 15.29 -1.42 -6.00
C MET A 94 16.39 -1.92 -6.93
N ARG A 95 17.05 -1.04 -7.69
CA ARG A 95 18.23 -1.41 -8.47
C ARG A 95 19.40 -1.83 -7.59
N SER A 96 19.64 -1.16 -6.46
CA SER A 96 20.75 -1.52 -5.57
C SER A 96 20.60 -2.91 -4.93
N VAL A 97 19.37 -3.45 -4.85
CA VAL A 97 19.10 -4.82 -4.37
C VAL A 97 18.72 -5.79 -5.50
N GLY A 98 18.88 -5.38 -6.77
CA GLY A 98 18.63 -6.25 -7.93
C GLY A 98 17.17 -6.59 -8.21
N GLN A 99 16.21 -5.81 -7.68
CA GLN A 99 14.77 -6.09 -7.77
C GLN A 99 14.00 -5.11 -8.66
N TRP A 100 14.69 -4.22 -9.40
CA TRP A 100 14.02 -3.34 -10.36
C TRP A 100 13.68 -4.10 -11.65
N PRO A 101 12.40 -4.17 -12.07
CA PRO A 101 12.00 -4.93 -13.26
C PRO A 101 12.38 -4.21 -14.56
N ARG A 102 12.62 -4.99 -15.62
CA ARG A 102 12.86 -4.47 -16.98
C ARG A 102 11.60 -3.82 -17.57
N SER A 103 10.43 -4.39 -17.30
CA SER A 103 9.11 -3.85 -17.66
C SER A 103 8.29 -3.57 -16.39
N PRO A 104 8.41 -2.36 -15.78
CA PRO A 104 7.68 -2.03 -14.55
C PRO A 104 6.16 -2.18 -14.68
N LEU A 105 5.56 -1.75 -15.79
CA LEU A 105 4.10 -1.83 -15.97
C LEU A 105 3.62 -3.29 -16.04
N THR A 106 4.32 -4.14 -16.79
CA THR A 106 4.01 -5.58 -16.85
C THR A 106 4.15 -6.21 -15.46
N PHE A 107 5.25 -5.92 -14.76
CA PHE A 107 5.47 -6.44 -13.41
C PHE A 107 4.35 -6.07 -12.44
N LEU A 108 3.96 -4.80 -12.40
CA LEU A 108 2.91 -4.36 -11.46
C LEU A 108 1.55 -4.98 -11.78
N ARG A 109 1.21 -5.11 -13.08
CA ARG A 109 -0.02 -5.81 -13.50
C ARG A 109 -0.02 -7.24 -12.98
N GLU A 110 0.99 -8.02 -13.34
CA GLU A 110 1.10 -9.42 -12.94
C GLU A 110 1.06 -9.58 -11.41
N TYR A 111 1.69 -8.67 -10.68
CA TYR A 111 1.68 -8.67 -9.23
C TYR A 111 0.28 -8.46 -8.64
N VAL A 112 -0.45 -7.44 -9.11
CA VAL A 112 -1.79 -7.14 -8.60
C VAL A 112 -2.81 -8.18 -9.04
N ASP A 113 -2.71 -8.65 -10.29
CA ASP A 113 -3.56 -9.71 -10.86
C ASP A 113 -3.38 -11.05 -10.13
N ALA A 114 -2.21 -11.31 -9.54
CA ALA A 114 -1.99 -12.46 -8.67
C ALA A 114 -2.44 -12.21 -7.21
N LEU A 115 -2.11 -11.04 -6.65
CA LEU A 115 -2.33 -10.74 -5.24
C LEU A 115 -3.82 -10.75 -4.87
N ARG A 116 -4.66 -10.08 -5.68
CA ARG A 116 -6.08 -9.88 -5.33
C ARG A 116 -6.87 -11.20 -5.31
N PRO A 117 -6.77 -12.09 -6.32
CA PRO A 117 -7.40 -13.41 -6.27
C PRO A 117 -6.89 -14.29 -5.12
N LEU A 118 -5.59 -14.26 -4.81
CA LEU A 118 -5.03 -14.99 -3.67
C LEU A 118 -5.70 -14.59 -2.35
N LEU A 119 -5.89 -13.28 -2.13
CA LEU A 119 -6.57 -12.77 -0.92
C LEU A 119 -8.07 -13.11 -0.87
N ARG A 120 -8.69 -13.42 -2.00
CA ARG A 120 -10.07 -13.94 -2.09
C ARG A 120 -10.14 -15.47 -1.95
N GLY A 121 -9.00 -16.13 -1.78
CA GLY A 121 -8.90 -17.58 -1.68
C GLY A 121 -9.12 -18.30 -3.01
N GLU A 122 -8.89 -17.63 -4.14
CA GLU A 122 -8.95 -18.24 -5.46
C GLU A 122 -7.68 -19.07 -5.72
N LEU A 123 -7.82 -20.16 -6.48
CA LEU A 123 -6.67 -20.94 -6.98
C LEU A 123 -6.05 -20.18 -8.16
N VAL A 124 -4.83 -19.71 -8.00
CA VAL A 124 -4.15 -18.88 -9.00
C VAL A 124 -3.16 -19.70 -9.81
N GLN A 125 -3.39 -19.73 -11.13
CA GLN A 125 -2.41 -20.13 -12.13
C GLN A 125 -2.02 -18.92 -12.96
N LEU A 126 -0.79 -18.46 -12.81
CA LEU A 126 -0.25 -17.32 -13.53
C LEU A 126 1.19 -17.63 -13.93
N HIS A 127 1.48 -17.63 -15.24
CA HIS A 127 2.81 -17.86 -15.79
C HIS A 127 3.25 -16.60 -16.56
N GLY A 128 3.45 -15.51 -15.82
CA GLY A 128 3.89 -14.22 -16.34
C GLY A 128 5.40 -14.12 -16.54
N GLU A 129 5.87 -12.96 -16.99
CA GLU A 129 7.30 -12.66 -17.14
C GLU A 129 7.99 -12.51 -15.78
N TYR A 130 7.28 -11.99 -14.77
CA TYR A 130 7.81 -11.66 -13.45
C TYR A 130 7.16 -12.46 -12.33
N VAL A 131 5.87 -12.79 -12.45
CA VAL A 131 5.15 -13.58 -11.46
C VAL A 131 4.85 -14.96 -12.02
N ARG A 132 5.26 -15.99 -11.27
CA ARG A 132 4.94 -17.38 -11.56
C ARG A 132 4.25 -18.02 -10.34
N LEU A 133 2.98 -18.36 -10.48
CA LEU A 133 2.19 -19.15 -9.54
C LEU A 133 1.60 -20.35 -10.28
N ASP A 134 1.91 -21.55 -9.81
CA ASP A 134 1.46 -22.81 -10.42
C ASP A 134 0.50 -23.51 -9.46
N GLY A 135 -0.77 -23.12 -9.50
CA GLY A 135 -1.82 -23.67 -8.65
C GLY A 135 -1.66 -23.25 -7.18
N VAL A 136 -1.37 -21.98 -6.93
CA VAL A 136 -1.21 -21.45 -5.57
C VAL A 136 -2.55 -20.94 -5.05
N GLN A 137 -2.91 -21.34 -3.84
CA GLN A 137 -4.12 -20.91 -3.14
C GLN A 137 -3.80 -20.74 -1.65
N LEU A 138 -4.37 -19.71 -1.02
CA LEU A 138 -4.32 -19.61 0.44
C LEU A 138 -5.28 -20.65 1.06
N ASP A 139 -4.85 -21.28 2.15
CA ASP A 139 -5.73 -22.19 2.89
C ASP A 139 -6.96 -21.43 3.40
N ARG A 140 -8.12 -22.11 3.43
CA ARG A 140 -9.38 -21.48 3.90
C ARG A 140 -9.26 -20.91 5.30
N SER A 141 -8.48 -21.54 6.18
CA SER A 141 -8.23 -21.07 7.55
C SER A 141 -7.41 -19.77 7.61
N ALA A 142 -6.73 -19.39 6.52
CA ALA A 142 -5.93 -18.18 6.40
C ALA A 142 -6.63 -17.04 5.65
N LEU A 143 -7.88 -17.23 5.19
CA LEU A 143 -8.62 -16.19 4.48
C LEU A 143 -9.24 -15.17 5.45
N PRO A 144 -9.13 -13.86 5.17
CA PRO A 144 -9.77 -12.85 5.98
C PRO A 144 -11.28 -12.77 5.72
N ASP A 145 -12.06 -12.53 6.77
CA ASP A 145 -13.50 -12.27 6.64
C ASP A 145 -13.80 -11.00 5.82
N VAL A 146 -12.90 -10.02 5.91
CA VAL A 146 -12.94 -8.77 5.14
C VAL A 146 -11.67 -8.67 4.31
N VAL A 147 -11.79 -8.89 3.01
CA VAL A 147 -10.68 -8.74 2.06
C VAL A 147 -10.30 -7.24 1.98
N PRO A 148 -9.03 -6.87 2.23
CA PRO A 148 -8.62 -5.48 2.18
C PRO A 148 -8.53 -4.95 0.75
N ASP A 149 -8.74 -3.65 0.59
CA ASP A 149 -8.50 -2.96 -0.68
C ASP A 149 -7.00 -2.99 -1.01
N ILE A 150 -6.69 -3.31 -2.27
CA ILE A 150 -5.33 -3.27 -2.79
C ILE A 150 -5.17 -2.02 -3.66
N LEU A 151 -4.38 -1.08 -3.17
CA LEU A 151 -4.07 0.18 -3.84
C LEU A 151 -2.77 0.06 -4.62
N ALA A 152 -2.62 0.85 -5.69
CA ALA A 152 -1.37 0.97 -6.44
C ALA A 152 -0.71 2.32 -6.20
N GLY A 153 0.52 2.31 -5.69
CA GLY A 153 1.35 3.49 -5.52
C GLY A 153 2.15 3.74 -6.79
N VAL A 154 1.74 4.73 -7.58
CA VAL A 154 2.24 4.91 -8.95
C VAL A 154 2.48 6.36 -9.32
N ARG A 155 3.38 6.58 -10.28
CA ARG A 155 3.66 7.88 -10.88
C ARG A 155 3.66 7.79 -12.41
N GLY A 156 3.14 8.84 -13.04
CA GLY A 156 3.16 9.04 -14.49
C GLY A 156 1.93 8.47 -15.21
N PRO A 157 1.57 9.00 -16.40
CA PRO A 157 0.29 8.73 -17.05
C PRO A 157 0.01 7.24 -17.30
N LYS A 158 0.99 6.47 -17.78
CA LYS A 158 0.81 5.05 -18.08
C LYS A 158 0.59 4.21 -16.81
N SER A 159 1.29 4.53 -15.73
CA SER A 159 1.14 3.82 -14.46
C SER A 159 -0.18 4.18 -13.78
N LEU A 160 -0.64 5.43 -13.94
CA LEU A 160 -1.95 5.89 -13.46
C LEU A 160 -3.09 5.18 -14.19
N ALA A 161 -3.01 5.07 -15.53
CA ALA A 161 -3.95 4.30 -16.32
C ALA A 161 -4.01 2.84 -15.84
N LEU A 162 -2.85 2.19 -15.76
CA LEU A 162 -2.73 0.82 -15.24
C LEU A 162 -3.34 0.68 -13.84
N SER A 163 -3.11 1.64 -12.92
CA SER A 163 -3.67 1.55 -11.57
C SER A 163 -5.19 1.52 -11.56
N GLY A 164 -5.86 2.28 -12.44
CA GLY A 164 -7.32 2.26 -12.58
C GLY A 164 -7.86 0.91 -13.09
N GLU A 165 -7.07 0.21 -13.90
CA GLU A 165 -7.45 -1.08 -14.46
C GLU A 165 -7.34 -2.21 -13.44
N VAL A 166 -6.25 -2.28 -12.66
CA VAL A 166 -5.91 -3.48 -11.87
C VAL A 166 -6.17 -3.35 -10.36
N ALA A 167 -6.06 -2.13 -9.80
CA ALA A 167 -6.11 -1.88 -8.37
C ALA A 167 -7.48 -1.33 -7.93
N ASP A 168 -7.76 -1.40 -6.62
CA ASP A 168 -8.99 -0.85 -6.00
C ASP A 168 -8.84 0.66 -5.68
N GLY A 169 -7.62 1.18 -5.83
CA GLY A 169 -7.34 2.61 -5.72
C GLY A 169 -5.90 2.96 -6.09
N THR A 170 -5.59 4.26 -6.06
CA THR A 170 -4.29 4.84 -6.38
C THR A 170 -3.78 5.65 -5.21
N VAL A 171 -2.51 5.46 -4.86
CA VAL A 171 -1.79 6.33 -3.94
C VAL A 171 -0.80 7.19 -4.73
N LEU A 172 -0.92 8.51 -4.61
CA LEU A 172 -0.05 9.46 -5.28
C LEU A 172 1.18 9.78 -4.42
N ALA A 173 2.31 10.01 -5.09
CA ALA A 173 3.54 10.41 -4.42
C ALA A 173 3.43 11.82 -3.85
N GLU A 174 3.87 12.00 -2.61
CA GLU A 174 3.94 13.28 -1.92
C GLU A 174 4.96 14.25 -2.53
N PRO A 175 4.75 15.58 -2.39
CA PRO A 175 3.48 16.23 -2.00
C PRO A 175 2.49 16.27 -3.18
N VAL A 176 1.20 16.30 -2.88
CA VAL A 176 0.13 16.27 -3.89
C VAL A 176 -0.62 17.60 -3.92
N ALA A 177 -0.17 18.50 -4.80
CA ALA A 177 -0.89 19.72 -5.13
C ALA A 177 -2.23 19.44 -5.85
N PRO A 178 -3.24 20.32 -5.74
CA PRO A 178 -4.54 20.13 -6.40
C PRO A 178 -4.45 19.89 -7.92
N GLU A 179 -3.51 20.55 -8.60
CA GLU A 179 -3.27 20.40 -10.04
C GLU A 179 -2.76 19.00 -10.38
N TYR A 180 -1.85 18.47 -9.54
CA TYR A 180 -1.35 17.10 -9.71
C TYR A 180 -2.47 16.08 -9.47
N ALA A 181 -3.28 16.25 -8.43
CA ALA A 181 -4.43 15.38 -8.17
C ALA A 181 -5.41 15.37 -9.36
N ARG A 182 -5.72 16.55 -9.91
CA ARG A 182 -6.62 16.67 -11.07
C ARG A 182 -6.05 16.02 -12.32
N ALA A 183 -4.77 16.24 -12.61
CA ALA A 183 -4.10 15.59 -13.74
C ALA A 183 -4.05 14.07 -13.57
N ALA A 184 -3.81 13.59 -12.34
CA ALA A 184 -3.79 12.17 -12.05
C ALA A 184 -5.16 11.51 -12.27
N LEU A 185 -6.24 12.14 -11.80
CA LEU A 185 -7.61 11.68 -12.04
C LEU A 185 -7.93 11.56 -13.54
N GLY A 186 -7.42 12.47 -14.37
CA GLY A 186 -7.60 12.41 -15.83
C GLY A 186 -6.85 11.25 -16.52
N HIS A 187 -5.90 10.61 -15.84
CA HIS A 187 -5.15 9.47 -16.36
C HIS A 187 -5.57 8.13 -15.77
N ILE A 188 -6.28 8.11 -14.65
CA ILE A 188 -6.73 6.86 -14.00
C ILE A 188 -7.88 6.26 -14.82
N SER A 189 -7.64 5.09 -15.41
CA SER A 189 -8.60 4.36 -16.24
C SER A 189 -9.43 3.40 -15.40
N ALA A 190 -10.21 3.92 -14.45
CA ALA A 190 -11.03 3.11 -13.55
C ALA A 190 -12.47 2.95 -14.07
N GLU A 191 -12.93 1.71 -14.18
CA GLU A 191 -14.31 1.35 -14.56
C GLU A 191 -15.21 1.04 -13.35
N ARG A 192 -14.62 1.07 -12.15
CA ARG A 192 -15.25 0.72 -10.87
C ARG A 192 -14.93 1.78 -9.82
N PRO A 193 -15.61 1.80 -8.65
CA PRO A 193 -15.22 2.70 -7.57
C PRO A 193 -13.72 2.59 -7.29
N HIS A 194 -13.04 3.73 -7.32
CA HIS A 194 -11.58 3.78 -7.27
C HIS A 194 -11.13 4.87 -6.31
N ARG A 195 -10.49 4.44 -5.21
CA ARG A 195 -10.06 5.35 -4.16
C ARG A 195 -8.80 6.10 -4.59
N LEU A 196 -8.75 7.42 -4.39
CA LEU A 196 -7.52 8.20 -4.52
C LEU A 196 -7.00 8.56 -3.13
N VAL A 197 -5.74 8.25 -2.84
CA VAL A 197 -5.03 8.67 -1.63
C VAL A 197 -3.92 9.63 -2.01
N ALA A 198 -3.86 10.75 -1.30
CA ALA A 198 -2.89 11.80 -1.50
C ALA A 198 -2.22 12.15 -0.17
N TYR A 199 -0.92 12.39 -0.23
CA TYR A 199 -0.14 12.81 0.93
C TYR A 199 0.28 14.27 0.77
N ASN A 200 0.09 15.04 1.84
CA ASN A 200 0.52 16.41 1.93
C ASN A 200 1.18 16.67 3.29
N ILE A 201 2.05 17.67 3.31
CA ILE A 201 2.64 18.20 4.54
C ILE A 201 1.74 19.35 4.99
N ALA A 202 1.39 19.38 6.27
CA ALA A 202 0.62 20.45 6.87
C ALA A 202 1.30 20.92 8.15
N SER A 203 1.31 22.24 8.33
CA SER A 203 1.63 22.91 9.58
C SER A 203 0.40 23.75 9.94
N VAL A 204 -0.04 23.66 11.19
CA VAL A 204 -1.23 24.35 11.67
C VAL A 204 -0.88 25.03 12.96
N ASP A 205 -0.94 26.36 12.93
CA ASP A 205 -0.85 27.23 14.10
C ASP A 205 -1.92 28.32 13.97
N ALA A 206 -2.30 28.93 15.09
CA ALA A 206 -3.18 30.09 15.08
C ALA A 206 -2.49 31.31 14.43
N ASP A 207 -1.16 31.39 14.50
CA ASP A 207 -0.33 32.38 13.85
C ASP A 207 0.31 31.82 12.55
N PRO A 208 -0.07 32.34 11.36
CA PRO A 208 0.51 31.93 10.09
C PRO A 208 2.02 32.17 9.94
N ALA A 209 2.62 33.04 10.77
CA ALA A 209 4.07 33.23 10.75
C ALA A 209 4.82 32.14 11.55
N THR A 210 4.13 31.49 12.49
CA THR A 210 4.63 30.35 13.27
C THR A 210 4.42 29.03 12.53
N ALA A 211 3.30 28.93 11.80
CA ALA A 211 2.96 27.78 10.95
C ALA A 211 3.97 27.61 9.78
#